data_AF-A0AB74QHH5-F1
#
_entry.id   AF-A0AB74QHH5-F1
#
_cell.length_a   1.000
_cell.length_b   1.000
_cell.length_c   1.000
_cell.angle_alpha   90.00
_cell.angle_beta   90.00
_cell.angle_gamma   90.00
#
_symmetry.space_group_name_H-M   'P 1'
#
loop_
_entity.id
_entity.type
_entity.pdbx_description
1 polymer ?
#
loop_
_entity_poly.entity_id
_entity_poly.type
_entity_poly.pdbx_seq_one_letter_code
_entity_poly.pdbx_strand_id
1 'polypeptide(L)' 'MIMKNVLKLLAMYCFCPECGSDELGEGEGSLIVDEYTFHRKCKCGFDVIVDEREDKI' A
#
# COMPACT_ATOMS: atom_id res chain seq x y z
N MET A 1 -11.72 5.45 -2.53
CA MET A 1 -10.31 5.77 -2.72
C MET A 1 -10.14 6.93 -3.66
N ILE A 2 -10.00 8.11 -3.07
CA ILE A 2 -9.75 9.33 -3.84
C ILE A 2 -8.31 9.29 -4.33
N MET A 3 -8.08 9.58 -5.62
CA MET A 3 -6.75 9.54 -6.25
C MET A 3 -5.65 10.28 -5.45
N LYS A 4 -5.99 11.42 -4.83
CA LYS A 4 -5.07 12.18 -3.98
C LYS A 4 -4.54 11.36 -2.79
N ASN A 5 -5.36 10.50 -2.20
CA ASN A 5 -4.96 9.66 -1.08
C ASN A 5 -4.10 8.48 -1.55
N VAL A 6 -4.40 7.91 -2.72
CA VAL A 6 -3.53 6.91 -3.37
C VAL A 6 -2.12 7.46 -3.55
N LEU A 7 -1.98 8.66 -4.13
CA LEU A 7 -0.67 9.28 -4.37
C LEU A 7 0.12 9.52 -3.07
N LYS A 8 -0.56 9.92 -1.98
CA LYS A 8 0.08 10.08 -0.66
C LYS A 8 0.59 8.73 -0.13
N LEU A 9 -0.24 7.70 -0.17
CA LEU A 9 0.11 6.37 0.32
C LEU A 9 1.22 5.74 -0.51
N LEU A 10 1.21 5.95 -1.83
CA LEU A 10 2.32 5.55 -2.69
C LEU A 10 3.60 6.29 -2.32
N ALA A 11 3.57 7.60 -2.08
CA ALA A 11 4.76 8.32 -1.63
C ALA A 11 5.30 7.81 -0.29
N MET A 12 4.42 7.36 0.62
CA MET A 12 4.79 6.78 1.92
C MET A 12 5.34 5.35 1.83
N TYR A 13 4.79 4.54 0.93
CA TYR A 13 5.03 3.09 0.88
C TYR A 13 5.62 2.59 -0.44
N CYS A 14 6.12 3.50 -1.30
CA CYS A 14 6.85 3.16 -2.52
C CYS A 14 8.05 2.27 -2.18
N PHE A 15 8.84 2.71 -1.22
CA PHE A 15 9.86 1.89 -0.57
C PHE A 15 9.25 1.25 0.67
N CYS A 16 9.49 -0.05 0.85
CA CYS A 16 9.09 -0.75 2.06
C CYS A 16 9.73 -0.07 3.28
N PRO A 17 8.95 0.35 4.30
CA PRO A 17 9.51 1.02 5.47
C PRO A 17 10.38 0.09 6.33
N GLU A 18 10.21 -1.23 6.21
CA GLU A 18 10.96 -2.23 6.97
C GLU A 18 12.29 -2.61 6.32
N CYS A 19 12.31 -2.88 5.01
CA CYS A 19 13.49 -3.41 4.32
C CYS A 19 14.02 -2.52 3.18
N GLY A 20 13.33 -1.42 2.86
CA GLY A 20 13.72 -0.48 1.80
C GLY A 20 13.46 -0.96 0.37
N SER A 21 12.91 -2.16 0.14
CA SER A 21 12.61 -2.65 -1.21
C SER A 21 11.44 -1.91 -1.87
N ASP A 22 11.60 -1.54 -3.13
CA ASP A 22 10.58 -0.99 -4.03
C ASP A 22 10.05 -2.00 -5.06
N GLU A 23 10.51 -3.25 -5.00
CA GLU A 23 10.11 -4.30 -5.93
C GLU A 23 8.69 -4.84 -5.61
N LEU A 24 7.97 -5.21 -6.66
CA LEU A 24 6.60 -5.73 -6.64
C LEU A 24 6.46 -6.87 -7.65
N GLY A 25 5.54 -7.82 -7.38
CA GLY A 25 5.34 -9.00 -8.22
C GLY A 25 6.29 -10.15 -7.89
N GLU A 26 6.10 -11.31 -8.53
CA GLU A 26 6.99 -12.50 -8.43
C GLU A 26 7.45 -12.92 -7.02
N GLY A 27 6.65 -12.65 -5.99
CA GLY A 27 6.98 -12.96 -4.59
C GLY A 27 7.68 -11.83 -3.81
N GLU A 28 8.04 -10.74 -4.48
CA GLU A 28 8.68 -9.54 -3.90
C GLU A 28 7.70 -8.67 -3.08
N GLY A 29 6.42 -8.71 -3.48
CA GLY A 29 5.36 -7.95 -2.83
C GLY A 29 4.18 -7.72 -3.75
N SER A 30 3.19 -6.97 -3.26
CA SER A 30 2.02 -6.57 -4.02
C SER A 30 1.57 -5.17 -3.66
N LEU A 31 0.98 -4.49 -4.64
CA LEU A 31 0.27 -3.24 -4.49
C LEU A 31 -1.08 -3.40 -5.18
N ILE A 32 -2.17 -3.31 -4.41
CA ILE A 32 -3.53 -3.39 -4.92
C ILE A 32 -4.27 -2.13 -4.49
N VAL A 33 -4.84 -1.43 -5.46
CA VAL A 33 -5.67 -0.24 -5.24
C VAL A 33 -7.04 -0.53 -5.84
N ASP A 34 -8.06 -0.50 -5.01
CA ASP A 34 -9.45 -0.75 -5.38
C ASP A 34 -10.31 0.49 -5.06
N GLU A 35 -11.63 0.40 -5.28
CA GLU A 35 -12.57 1.50 -5.14
C GLU A 35 -12.48 2.19 -3.78
N TYR A 36 -12.17 1.48 -2.69
CA TYR A 36 -12.07 2.03 -1.33
C TYR A 36 -10.80 1.67 -0.57
N THR A 37 -10.00 0.74 -1.08
CA THR A 37 -8.90 0.12 -0.33
C THR A 37 -7.56 0.28 -1.03
N PHE A 38 -6.53 0.43 -0.21
CA PHE A 38 -5.14 0.33 -0.61
C PHE A 38 -4.48 -0.78 0.19
N HIS A 39 -3.89 -1.75 -0.50
CA HIS A 39 -3.17 -2.84 0.11
C HIS A 39 -1.74 -2.89 -0.43
N ARG A 40 -0.76 -2.72 0.45
CA ARG A 40 0.65 -2.87 0.13
C ARG A 40 1.27 -3.95 1.01
N LYS A 41 1.90 -4.93 0.36
CA LYS A 41 2.61 -6.04 1.01
C LYS A 41 4.02 -6.18 0.43
N CYS A 42 5.00 -6.54 1.25
CA CYS A 42 6.39 -6.80 0.86
C CYS A 42 6.87 -8.20 1.31
N LYS A 43 7.84 -8.77 0.60
CA LYS A 43 8.46 -10.07 0.92
C LYS A 43 9.04 -10.17 2.33
N CYS A 44 9.43 -9.04 2.93
CA CYS A 44 10.00 -9.02 4.27
C CYS A 44 8.94 -9.17 5.39
N GLY A 45 7.66 -9.22 5.04
CA GLY A 45 6.55 -9.38 5.98
C GLY A 45 5.76 -8.10 6.26
N PHE A 46 6.19 -6.94 5.74
CA PHE A 46 5.40 -5.70 5.81
C PHE A 46 4.07 -5.89 5.06
N ASP A 47 2.96 -5.50 5.70
CA ASP A 47 1.60 -5.62 5.18
C ASP A 47 0.73 -4.48 5.76
N VAL A 48 0.19 -3.61 4.90
CA VAL A 48 -0.69 -2.50 5.31
C VAL A 48 -1.92 -2.44 4.42
N ILE A 49 -3.09 -2.36 5.07
CA ILE A 49 -4.38 -2.15 4.42
C ILE A 49 -4.95 -0.82 4.94
N VAL A 50 -5.32 0.06 4.02
CA VAL A 50 -6.01 1.32 4.33
C VAL A 50 -7.38 1.27 3.68
N ASP A 51 -8.44 1.48 4.46
CA ASP A 51 -9.83 1.50 4.00
C ASP A 51 -10.47 2.86 4.31
N GLU A 52 -10.81 3.63 3.28
CA GLU A 52 -11.43 4.96 3.45
C GLU A 52 -12.88 4.91 3.94
N ARG A 53 -13.49 3.73 4.06
CA ARG A 53 -14.83 3.56 4.62
C ARG A 53 -14.79 3.60 6.15
N GLU A 54 -13.70 3.14 6.76
CA GLU A 54 -13.53 3.12 8.21
C GLU A 54 -13.20 4.52 8.78
N ASP A 55 -12.70 5.43 7.95
CA ASP A 55 -12.37 6.82 8.30
C ASP A 55 -13.61 7.75 8.42
N LYS A 56 -14.83 7.23 8.22
CA LYS A 56 -16.10 8.00 8.25
C LYS A 56 -16.97 7.76 9.50
N ILE A 57 -16.35 7.55 10.67
CA ILE A 57 -17.07 7.44 11.97
C ILE A 57 -16.74 8.65 12.85
#